data_AF-A0A094Q8M9-F1
#
_entry.id   AF-A0A094Q8M9-F1
#
_cell.length_a   1.000
_cell.length_b   1.000
_cell.length_c   1.000
_cell.angle_alpha   90.00
_cell.angle_beta   90.00
_cell.angle_gamma   90.00
#
_symmetry.space_group_name_H-M   'P 1'
#
loop_
_entity.id
_entity.type
_entity.pdbx_description
1 polymer ?
#
loop_
_entity_poly.entity_id
_entity_poly.type
_entity_poly.pdbx_seq_one_letter_code
_entity_poly.pdbx_strand_id
1 'polypeptide(L)'
;MRADRLRSVSASERSASAYENTLSAKSFAYLLVSTTLLATTTTLSALTAPPAQAFELPLTVAADQLSGYERSLFKHWIDADKDRCDTRKEVLIQEAVVVPKLSSGCVFKGGQWVSPYEGLPTSDYSTLDIDHMVPLSEAWRSGAWKWSPAQREAFANDLTDQRALVAVTAGLNRQKGDQDPSTWLPPENKCVYVSNWIAIKVRYSLTIDTAEANALTSLVSECNITSITAFSIPAYAVTAGINPITLVSPTTAPTPTAVPTTKAISEPKVKKSVKYSTCAKARAAGVTPIVRSKNKALYNLNKGLDRDKDGVACE
;
A
#
# COMPACT_ATOMS: atom_id res chain seq x y z
N MET A 1 36.30 32.50 -53.41
CA MET A 1 37.53 32.83 -52.64
C MET A 1 37.12 33.17 -51.22
N ARG A 2 37.66 32.42 -50.23
CA ARG A 2 37.91 32.69 -48.78
C ARG A 2 36.84 33.44 -47.94
N ALA A 3 36.66 33.24 -46.63
CA ALA A 3 36.98 32.24 -45.61
C ALA A 3 36.59 32.89 -44.25
N ASP A 4 36.14 32.08 -43.29
CA ASP A 4 36.37 32.18 -41.83
C ASP A 4 35.90 33.39 -40.96
N ARG A 5 34.82 33.15 -40.20
CA ARG A 5 34.78 32.82 -38.74
C ARG A 5 35.85 33.45 -37.80
N LEU A 6 35.44 34.13 -36.71
CA LEU A 6 35.64 33.76 -35.27
C LEU A 6 35.78 34.93 -34.25
N ARG A 7 35.27 34.64 -33.03
CA ARG A 7 35.65 35.05 -31.65
C ARG A 7 35.17 36.42 -31.10
N SER A 8 34.86 36.63 -29.81
CA SER A 8 34.41 35.83 -28.64
C SER A 8 34.53 36.70 -27.36
N VAL A 9 33.70 36.40 -26.33
CA VAL A 9 33.95 36.59 -24.86
C VAL A 9 33.78 38.03 -24.31
N SER A 10 32.64 38.36 -23.66
CA SER A 10 32.17 38.12 -22.27
C SER A 10 32.65 39.16 -21.26
N ALA A 11 31.70 39.90 -20.69
CA ALA A 11 31.91 40.84 -19.60
C ALA A 11 31.14 40.39 -18.35
N SER A 12 31.68 40.72 -17.18
CA SER A 12 31.08 40.69 -15.85
C SER A 12 31.45 39.49 -14.97
N GLU A 13 32.64 39.56 -14.38
CA GLU A 13 32.93 38.97 -13.08
C GLU A 13 33.56 40.04 -12.15
N ARG A 14 33.00 40.12 -10.94
CA ARG A 14 33.65 40.30 -9.63
C ARG A 14 34.26 41.66 -9.21
N SER A 15 33.57 42.24 -8.22
CA SER A 15 34.02 42.48 -6.83
C SER A 15 35.32 43.26 -6.57
N ALA A 16 35.22 44.40 -5.88
CA ALA A 16 36.14 44.76 -4.77
C ALA A 16 35.64 45.98 -3.97
N SER A 17 35.37 45.74 -2.68
CA SER A 17 35.92 46.48 -1.54
C SER A 17 36.00 48.01 -1.57
N ALA A 18 35.14 48.68 -0.82
CA ALA A 18 35.44 49.99 -0.25
C ALA A 18 34.94 50.05 1.19
N TYR A 19 35.91 49.98 2.11
CA TYR A 19 35.81 50.08 3.55
C TYR A 19 36.22 51.51 3.97
N GLU A 20 35.79 51.90 5.19
CA GLU A 20 36.38 52.93 6.09
C GLU A 20 35.87 54.39 5.90
N ASN A 21 35.03 54.91 6.79
CA ASN A 21 35.32 55.52 8.13
C ASN A 21 35.62 57.04 7.99
N THR A 22 35.20 57.99 8.83
CA THR A 22 34.69 58.03 10.22
C THR A 22 34.30 59.48 10.60
N LEU A 23 33.69 59.62 11.80
CA LEU A 23 33.72 60.75 12.76
C LEU A 23 32.53 61.72 12.82
N SER A 24 31.84 61.68 13.98
CA SER A 24 31.78 62.78 14.99
C SER A 24 30.60 62.51 15.94
N ALA A 25 30.79 61.99 17.15
CA ALA A 25 31.16 62.65 18.41
C ALA A 25 29.97 62.98 19.36
N LYS A 26 29.95 62.23 20.48
CA LYS A 26 29.73 62.64 21.88
C LYS A 26 28.40 63.27 22.34
N SER A 27 27.72 62.60 23.29
CA SER A 27 27.66 62.98 24.74
C SER A 27 26.36 62.57 25.46
N PHE A 28 26.46 62.46 26.80
CA PHE A 28 25.43 62.50 27.86
C PHE A 28 24.84 61.18 28.44
N ALA A 29 25.50 60.71 29.51
CA ALA A 29 25.01 60.64 30.90
C ALA A 29 23.54 60.25 31.23
N TYR A 30 23.42 59.15 32.01
CA TYR A 30 22.51 58.91 33.17
C TYR A 30 20.98 58.85 32.97
N LEU A 31 20.36 57.68 33.22
CA LEU A 31 19.55 57.37 34.43
C LEU A 31 18.93 55.95 34.37
N LEU A 32 18.81 55.32 35.54
CA LEU A 32 18.18 54.02 35.81
C LEU A 32 16.67 54.00 35.51
N VAL A 33 16.18 52.94 34.88
CA VAL A 33 14.89 52.31 35.22
C VAL A 33 14.97 50.80 34.99
N SER A 34 14.94 50.03 36.08
CA SER A 34 14.69 48.59 36.05
C SER A 34 13.24 48.34 35.65
N THR A 35 13.00 47.90 34.42
CA THR A 35 11.73 47.31 34.00
C THR A 35 11.84 45.79 34.06
N THR A 36 11.31 45.18 35.13
CA THR A 36 11.02 43.75 35.18
C THR A 36 9.91 43.43 34.19
N LEU A 37 10.28 42.92 33.02
CA LEU A 37 9.34 42.38 32.04
C LEU A 37 8.89 40.99 32.53
N LEU A 38 7.69 40.90 33.12
CA LEU A 38 7.01 39.62 33.29
C LEU A 38 6.63 39.11 31.89
N ALA A 39 7.48 38.27 31.32
CA ALA A 39 7.12 37.46 30.15
C ALA A 39 6.07 36.43 30.60
N THR A 40 4.79 36.77 30.41
CA THR A 40 3.71 35.78 30.49
C THR A 40 3.80 34.92 29.23
N THR A 41 4.43 33.76 29.35
CA THR A 41 4.40 32.73 28.32
C THR A 41 2.97 32.17 28.24
N THR A 42 2.16 32.77 27.38
CA THR A 42 0.94 32.14 26.90
C THR A 42 1.36 30.96 26.04
N THR A 43 1.37 29.76 26.62
CA THR A 43 1.51 28.53 25.87
C THR A 43 0.28 28.41 24.96
N LEU A 44 0.43 28.76 23.67
CA LEU A 44 -0.49 28.28 22.64
C LEU A 44 -0.32 26.76 22.61
N SER A 45 -1.19 26.05 23.32
CA SER A 45 -1.45 24.65 23.01
C SER A 45 -2.04 24.63 21.61
N ALA A 46 -1.19 24.39 20.61
CA ALA A 46 -1.66 23.93 19.32
C ALA A 46 -2.46 22.65 19.60
N LEU A 47 -3.78 22.73 19.55
CA LEU A 47 -4.64 21.58 19.35
C LEU A 47 -4.28 21.06 17.95
N THR A 48 -3.24 20.23 17.87
CA THR A 48 -3.06 19.34 16.73
C THR A 48 -4.28 18.43 16.73
N ALA A 49 -5.25 18.77 15.89
CA ALA A 49 -6.27 17.82 15.49
C ALA A 49 -5.54 16.55 15.02
N PRO A 50 -5.94 15.34 15.46
CA PRO A 50 -5.34 14.14 14.92
C PRO A 50 -5.56 14.13 13.40
N PRO A 51 -4.54 13.87 12.57
CA PRO A 51 -4.79 13.50 11.18
C PRO A 51 -5.34 12.08 11.24
N ALA A 52 -6.67 11.93 11.26
CA ALA A 52 -7.30 10.62 11.27
C ALA A 52 -8.61 10.69 10.49
N GLN A 53 -8.50 10.96 9.19
CA GLN A 53 -9.30 10.15 8.28
C GLN A 53 -8.57 8.81 8.24
N ALA A 54 -8.96 7.89 9.13
CA ALA A 54 -8.59 6.50 8.96
C ALA A 54 -9.11 6.12 7.57
N PHE A 55 -8.19 5.84 6.63
CA PHE A 55 -8.56 5.29 5.35
C PHE A 55 -9.18 3.92 5.66
N GLU A 56 -10.51 3.85 5.72
CA GLU A 56 -11.19 2.56 5.77
C GLU A 56 -10.94 1.89 4.44
N LEU A 57 -10.11 0.85 4.46
CA LEU A 57 -9.85 0.03 3.29
C LEU A 57 -11.21 -0.45 2.75
N PRO A 58 -11.50 -0.31 1.45
CA PRO A 58 -12.75 -0.75 0.84
C PRO A 58 -12.78 -2.28 0.65
N LEU A 59 -12.28 -3.03 1.64
CA LEU A 59 -12.06 -4.46 1.60
C LEU A 59 -12.74 -5.12 2.81
N THR A 60 -13.37 -6.26 2.58
CA THR A 60 -14.01 -7.03 3.65
C THR A 60 -12.98 -7.96 4.28
N VAL A 61 -12.88 -7.91 5.61
CA VAL A 61 -12.04 -8.85 6.36
C VAL A 61 -12.80 -10.17 6.56
N ALA A 62 -12.21 -11.29 6.17
CA ALA A 62 -12.76 -12.63 6.37
C ALA A 62 -11.66 -13.67 6.57
N ALA A 63 -12.00 -14.81 7.16
CA ALA A 63 -11.06 -15.93 7.29
C ALA A 63 -10.81 -16.61 5.94
N ASP A 64 -9.57 -17.05 5.74
CA ASP A 64 -9.13 -17.72 4.53
C ASP A 64 -9.75 -19.11 4.31
N GLN A 65 -10.04 -19.42 3.05
CA GLN A 65 -10.37 -20.77 2.61
C GLN A 65 -9.11 -21.55 2.22
N LEU A 66 -8.56 -22.33 3.14
CA LEU A 66 -7.27 -23.01 2.95
C LEU A 66 -7.32 -24.31 2.13
N SER A 67 -8.49 -24.95 2.00
CA SER A 67 -8.62 -26.26 1.36
C SER A 67 -9.27 -26.19 -0.03
N GLY A 68 -8.98 -27.21 -0.86
CA GLY A 68 -9.62 -27.43 -2.16
C GLY A 68 -9.02 -26.65 -3.32
N TYR A 69 -7.98 -25.85 -3.08
CA TYR A 69 -7.27 -25.18 -4.16
C TYR A 69 -6.51 -26.18 -5.04
N GLU A 70 -6.72 -26.06 -6.35
CA GLU A 70 -5.95 -26.72 -7.38
C GLU A 70 -5.70 -25.70 -8.50
N ARG A 71 -4.45 -25.52 -8.92
CA ARG A 71 -4.09 -24.50 -9.92
C ARG A 71 -4.86 -24.68 -11.24
N SER A 72 -5.16 -25.92 -11.60
CA SER A 72 -5.92 -26.29 -12.80
C SER A 72 -7.38 -25.81 -12.80
N LEU A 73 -7.93 -25.42 -11.64
CA LEU A 73 -9.27 -24.83 -11.55
C LEU A 73 -9.36 -23.42 -12.14
N PHE A 74 -8.21 -22.77 -12.33
CA PHE A 74 -8.06 -21.47 -12.99
C PHE A 74 -7.45 -21.70 -14.37
N LYS A 75 -8.29 -22.00 -15.37
CA LYS A 75 -7.81 -22.13 -16.76
C LYS A 75 -7.18 -20.81 -17.20
N HIS A 76 -5.88 -20.83 -17.48
CA HIS A 76 -5.11 -19.64 -17.86
C HIS A 76 -4.22 -19.92 -19.06
N TRP A 77 -3.74 -18.82 -19.64
CA TRP A 77 -3.02 -18.75 -20.90
C TRP A 77 -3.90 -19.21 -22.06
N ILE A 78 -5.09 -18.59 -22.15
CA ILE A 78 -6.00 -18.77 -23.27
C ILE A 78 -5.61 -17.82 -24.40
N ASP A 79 -5.92 -18.22 -25.63
CA ASP A 79 -5.90 -17.37 -26.81
C ASP A 79 -7.35 -16.93 -27.07
N ALA A 80 -7.73 -15.78 -26.50
CA ALA A 80 -9.12 -15.35 -26.42
C ALA A 80 -9.65 -14.83 -27.77
N ASP A 81 -8.82 -14.14 -28.54
CA ASP A 81 -9.16 -13.55 -29.84
C ASP A 81 -8.70 -14.41 -31.04
N LYS A 82 -8.02 -15.54 -30.77
CA LYS A 82 -7.60 -16.56 -31.74
C LYS A 82 -6.53 -16.06 -32.70
N ASP A 83 -5.69 -15.14 -32.24
CA ASP A 83 -4.57 -14.60 -33.01
C ASP A 83 -3.26 -15.40 -32.85
N ARG A 84 -3.29 -16.46 -32.03
CA ARG A 84 -2.19 -17.37 -31.63
C ARG A 84 -1.25 -16.81 -30.56
N CYS A 85 -1.58 -15.67 -29.96
CA CYS A 85 -0.96 -15.18 -28.75
C CYS A 85 -1.84 -15.58 -27.56
N ASP A 86 -1.29 -16.37 -26.64
CA ASP A 86 -1.98 -16.60 -25.37
C ASP A 86 -1.90 -15.35 -24.48
N THR A 87 -2.71 -15.30 -23.42
CA THR A 87 -2.70 -14.21 -22.43
C THR A 87 -1.30 -13.86 -21.94
N ARG A 88 -0.39 -14.84 -21.79
CA ARG A 88 0.98 -14.56 -21.34
C ARG A 88 1.72 -13.72 -22.40
N LYS A 89 1.56 -14.06 -23.67
CA LYS A 89 2.10 -13.30 -24.79
C LYS A 89 1.47 -11.93 -24.90
N GLU A 90 0.16 -11.82 -24.68
CA GLU A 90 -0.55 -10.54 -24.66
C GLU A 90 0.05 -9.57 -23.64
N VAL A 91 0.27 -10.02 -22.40
CA VAL A 91 0.89 -9.17 -21.36
C VAL A 91 2.30 -8.75 -21.76
N LEU A 92 3.11 -9.67 -22.31
CA LEU A 92 4.46 -9.32 -22.79
C LEU A 92 4.42 -8.31 -23.94
N ILE A 93 3.42 -8.35 -24.82
CA ILE A 93 3.26 -7.33 -25.86
C ILE A 93 2.86 -5.99 -25.23
N GLN A 94 1.89 -6.01 -24.31
CA GLN A 94 1.33 -4.83 -23.66
C GLN A 94 2.34 -4.07 -22.80
N GLU A 95 3.22 -4.78 -22.10
CA GLU A 95 4.19 -4.19 -21.15
C GLU A 95 5.59 -3.95 -21.74
N ALA A 96 5.80 -4.26 -23.02
CA ALA A 96 7.08 -4.00 -23.67
C ALA A 96 7.35 -2.49 -23.74
N VAL A 97 8.44 -2.04 -23.11
CA VAL A 97 8.93 -0.65 -23.27
C VAL A 97 9.55 -0.41 -24.65
N VAL A 98 10.06 -1.48 -25.26
CA VAL A 98 10.38 -1.52 -26.70
C VAL A 98 9.62 -2.69 -27.29
N VAL A 99 8.65 -2.39 -28.15
CA VAL A 99 7.74 -3.40 -28.73
C VAL A 99 8.53 -4.41 -29.58
N PRO A 100 8.43 -5.73 -29.30
CA PRO A 100 9.08 -6.76 -30.11
C PRO A 100 8.45 -6.83 -31.50
N LYS A 101 9.24 -7.25 -32.50
CA LYS A 101 8.65 -7.66 -33.79
C LYS A 101 7.98 -9.03 -33.62
N LEU A 102 6.75 -9.16 -34.10
CA LEU A 102 6.00 -10.41 -34.09
C LEU A 102 6.16 -11.13 -35.43
N SER A 103 6.50 -12.41 -35.40
CA SER A 103 6.39 -13.30 -36.56
C SER A 103 5.21 -14.27 -36.40
N SER A 104 5.00 -15.13 -37.40
CA SER A 104 3.89 -16.09 -37.40
C SER A 104 3.86 -16.95 -36.13
N GLY A 105 2.72 -17.01 -35.46
CA GLY A 105 2.54 -17.80 -34.23
C GLY A 105 3.05 -17.11 -32.96
N CYS A 106 2.98 -15.78 -32.90
CA CYS A 106 3.31 -14.99 -31.70
C CYS A 106 4.74 -15.19 -31.17
N VAL A 107 5.70 -15.34 -32.10
CA VAL A 107 7.12 -15.46 -31.76
C VAL A 107 7.74 -14.07 -31.78
N PHE A 108 8.41 -13.72 -30.69
CA PHE A 108 9.02 -12.41 -30.49
C PHE A 108 10.42 -12.36 -31.09
N LYS A 109 10.73 -11.24 -31.75
CA LYS A 109 12.09 -10.90 -32.17
C LYS A 109 12.47 -9.53 -31.62
N GLY A 110 13.44 -9.54 -30.71
CA GLY A 110 13.84 -8.36 -29.94
C GLY A 110 12.81 -8.02 -28.86
N GLY A 111 12.82 -6.75 -28.45
CA GLY A 111 11.97 -6.21 -27.40
C GLY A 111 12.74 -5.84 -26.14
N GLN A 112 12.10 -5.09 -25.27
CA GLN A 112 12.64 -4.74 -23.96
C GLN A 112 11.47 -4.58 -22.97
N TRP A 113 11.68 -5.03 -21.76
CA TRP A 113 10.73 -5.01 -20.65
C TRP A 113 11.42 -4.48 -19.39
N VAL A 114 10.63 -4.02 -18.43
CA VAL A 114 11.11 -3.61 -17.11
C VAL A 114 10.22 -4.26 -16.08
N SER A 115 10.78 -5.14 -15.24
CA SER A 115 10.00 -5.77 -14.16
C SER A 115 9.61 -4.72 -13.12
N PRO A 116 8.33 -4.57 -12.75
CA PRO A 116 7.89 -3.57 -11.78
C PRO A 116 8.40 -3.82 -10.35
N TYR A 117 8.83 -5.04 -10.03
CA TYR A 117 9.23 -5.44 -8.68
C TYR A 117 10.61 -4.92 -8.26
N GLU A 118 11.54 -4.80 -9.21
CA GLU A 118 12.90 -4.32 -8.97
C GLU A 118 13.33 -3.20 -9.94
N GLY A 119 12.51 -2.88 -10.93
CA GLY A 119 12.80 -1.83 -11.92
C GLY A 119 13.95 -2.15 -12.88
N LEU A 120 14.37 -3.43 -12.97
CA LEU A 120 15.48 -3.83 -13.82
C LEU A 120 15.00 -4.13 -15.26
N PRO A 121 15.68 -3.59 -16.28
CA PRO A 121 15.35 -3.88 -17.66
C PRO A 121 15.89 -5.26 -18.09
N THR A 122 15.16 -5.91 -19.00
CA THR A 122 15.62 -7.12 -19.73
C THR A 122 15.19 -7.05 -21.20
N SER A 123 16.01 -7.62 -22.08
CA SER A 123 15.64 -7.91 -23.48
C SER A 123 15.40 -9.40 -23.73
N ASP A 124 15.60 -10.22 -22.69
CA ASP A 124 15.27 -11.64 -22.73
C ASP A 124 13.92 -11.85 -22.04
N TYR A 125 12.86 -12.02 -22.84
CA TYR A 125 11.52 -12.27 -22.30
C TYR A 125 11.38 -13.64 -21.62
N SER A 126 12.32 -14.56 -21.83
CA SER A 126 12.27 -15.90 -21.23
C SER A 126 12.61 -15.90 -19.73
N THR A 127 13.25 -14.83 -19.24
CA THR A 127 13.53 -14.62 -17.81
C THR A 127 12.34 -14.01 -17.05
N LEU A 128 11.29 -13.59 -17.76
CA LEU A 128 10.08 -13.04 -17.18
C LEU A 128 9.04 -14.13 -16.96
N ASP A 129 8.28 -14.01 -15.89
CA ASP A 129 7.01 -14.67 -15.69
C ASP A 129 5.88 -13.64 -15.72
N ILE A 130 4.67 -14.10 -16.08
CA ILE A 130 3.47 -13.30 -15.88
C ILE A 130 2.90 -13.67 -14.52
N ASP A 131 2.98 -12.73 -13.58
CA ASP A 131 2.43 -12.86 -12.25
C ASP A 131 1.01 -12.32 -12.19
N HIS A 132 0.16 -13.00 -11.43
CA HIS A 132 -1.13 -12.47 -11.03
C HIS A 132 -0.90 -11.58 -9.82
N MET A 133 -1.22 -10.29 -9.92
CA MET A 133 -0.99 -9.32 -8.84
C MET A 133 -1.49 -9.88 -7.50
N VAL A 134 -2.72 -10.41 -7.49
CA VAL A 134 -3.19 -11.34 -6.45
C VAL A 134 -3.01 -12.78 -6.96
N PRO A 135 -2.13 -13.61 -6.34
CA PRO A 135 -1.89 -14.99 -6.79
C PRO A 135 -3.16 -15.83 -6.87
N LEU A 136 -3.21 -16.82 -7.77
CA LEU A 136 -4.38 -17.70 -7.92
C LEU A 136 -4.77 -18.44 -6.63
N SER A 137 -3.77 -18.91 -5.86
CA SER A 137 -3.97 -19.56 -4.55
C SER A 137 -4.52 -18.57 -3.52
N GLU A 138 -4.00 -17.34 -3.51
CA GLU A 138 -4.49 -16.27 -2.64
C GLU A 138 -5.93 -15.87 -2.99
N ALA A 139 -6.23 -15.69 -4.29
CA ALA A 139 -7.58 -15.42 -4.75
C ALA A 139 -8.56 -16.51 -4.31
N TRP A 140 -8.14 -17.79 -4.33
CA TRP A 140 -8.93 -18.89 -3.79
C TRP A 140 -9.25 -18.71 -2.31
N ARG A 141 -8.23 -18.46 -1.48
CA ARG A 141 -8.39 -18.20 -0.04
C ARG A 141 -9.34 -17.03 0.23
N SER A 142 -9.23 -15.99 -0.57
CA SER A 142 -10.01 -14.75 -0.49
C SER A 142 -11.41 -14.80 -1.11
N GLY A 143 -11.89 -15.96 -1.55
CA GLY A 143 -13.30 -16.15 -1.97
C GLY A 143 -13.52 -16.73 -3.37
N ALA A 144 -12.49 -16.86 -4.20
CA ALA A 144 -12.62 -17.46 -5.54
C ALA A 144 -12.98 -18.95 -5.53
N TRP A 145 -12.93 -19.60 -4.36
CA TRP A 145 -13.47 -20.94 -4.17
C TRP A 145 -14.98 -21.04 -4.45
N LYS A 146 -15.73 -19.94 -4.29
CA LYS A 146 -17.17 -19.86 -4.56
C LYS A 146 -17.48 -19.62 -6.04
N TRP A 147 -16.47 -19.26 -6.82
CA TRP A 147 -16.65 -18.87 -8.21
C TRP A 147 -16.96 -20.09 -9.09
N SER A 148 -17.67 -19.86 -10.18
CA SER A 148 -17.78 -20.79 -11.29
C SER A 148 -16.43 -20.93 -12.01
N PRO A 149 -16.22 -22.02 -12.77
CA PRO A 149 -15.03 -22.15 -13.62
C PRO A 149 -14.82 -20.97 -14.56
N ALA A 150 -15.90 -20.41 -15.13
CA ALA A 150 -15.83 -19.27 -16.04
C ALA A 150 -15.32 -17.99 -15.34
N GLN A 151 -15.71 -17.76 -14.08
CA GLN A 151 -15.24 -16.62 -13.29
C GLN A 151 -13.75 -16.75 -12.94
N ARG A 152 -13.30 -17.96 -12.60
CA ARG A 152 -11.86 -18.24 -12.36
C ARG A 152 -11.02 -18.07 -13.62
N GLU A 153 -11.51 -18.57 -14.77
CA GLU A 153 -10.86 -18.34 -16.07
C GLU A 153 -10.83 -16.84 -16.40
N ALA A 154 -11.91 -16.11 -16.11
CA ALA A 154 -12.00 -14.67 -16.32
C ALA A 154 -10.99 -13.86 -15.50
N PHE A 155 -10.81 -14.21 -14.22
CA PHE A 155 -9.79 -13.62 -13.34
C PHE A 155 -8.38 -13.94 -13.81
N ALA A 156 -8.13 -15.20 -14.19
CA ALA A 156 -6.79 -15.66 -14.53
C ALA A 156 -6.27 -15.12 -15.86
N ASN A 157 -7.14 -14.52 -16.69
CA ASN A 157 -6.82 -13.97 -18.00
C ASN A 157 -7.29 -12.51 -18.17
N ASP A 158 -7.40 -11.73 -17.09
CA ASP A 158 -7.82 -10.32 -17.21
C ASP A 158 -6.72 -9.43 -17.80
N LEU A 159 -6.96 -8.99 -19.03
CA LEU A 159 -6.13 -8.03 -19.77
C LEU A 159 -6.75 -6.62 -19.79
N THR A 160 -7.93 -6.44 -19.20
CA THR A 160 -8.68 -5.17 -19.23
C THR A 160 -8.26 -4.21 -18.12
N ASP A 161 -7.52 -4.68 -17.12
CA ASP A 161 -6.82 -3.88 -16.12
C ASP A 161 -5.36 -4.31 -16.09
N GLN A 162 -4.45 -3.40 -16.48
CA GLN A 162 -3.00 -3.63 -16.54
C GLN A 162 -2.38 -4.08 -15.22
N ARG A 163 -3.09 -3.91 -14.10
CA ARG A 163 -2.60 -4.34 -12.78
C ARG A 163 -2.89 -5.80 -12.51
N ALA A 164 -3.77 -6.46 -13.25
CA ALA A 164 -4.20 -7.83 -12.94
C ALA A 164 -3.09 -8.85 -13.22
N LEU A 165 -2.38 -8.67 -14.34
CA LEU A 165 -1.29 -9.51 -14.80
C LEU A 165 -0.08 -8.63 -15.11
N VAL A 166 1.08 -8.98 -14.57
CA VAL A 166 2.31 -8.19 -14.73
C VAL A 166 3.50 -9.07 -15.10
N ALA A 167 4.33 -8.61 -16.04
CA ALA A 167 5.57 -9.27 -16.43
C ALA A 167 6.68 -8.93 -15.43
N VAL A 168 7.10 -9.93 -14.67
CA VAL A 168 8.08 -9.78 -13.58
C VAL A 168 9.20 -10.78 -13.74
N THR A 169 10.38 -10.50 -13.20
CA THR A 169 11.48 -11.47 -13.25
C THR A 169 11.10 -12.75 -12.49
N ALA A 170 11.32 -13.91 -13.10
CA ALA A 170 10.89 -15.22 -12.59
C ALA A 170 11.39 -15.49 -11.16
N GLY A 171 12.59 -15.01 -10.81
CA GLY A 171 13.15 -15.16 -9.47
C GLY A 171 12.31 -14.46 -8.38
N LEU A 172 11.84 -13.25 -8.62
CA LEU A 172 11.02 -12.51 -7.66
C LEU A 172 9.58 -13.04 -7.63
N ASN A 173 9.04 -13.46 -8.76
CA ASN A 173 7.74 -14.13 -8.80
C ASN A 173 7.73 -15.40 -7.94
N ARG A 174 8.79 -16.20 -8.01
CA ARG A 174 8.94 -17.41 -7.19
C ARG A 174 9.17 -17.11 -5.71
N GLN A 175 9.83 -15.99 -5.39
CA GLN A 175 9.96 -15.52 -4.01
C GLN A 175 8.61 -15.06 -3.45
N LYS A 176 7.78 -14.39 -4.26
CA LYS A 176 6.41 -14.01 -3.89
C LYS A 176 5.53 -15.24 -3.70
N GLY A 177 5.56 -16.19 -4.63
CA GLY A 177 4.73 -17.39 -4.55
C GLY A 177 3.23 -17.04 -4.41
N ASP A 178 2.60 -17.57 -3.38
CA ASP A 178 1.21 -17.24 -3.03
C ASP A 178 1.08 -16.34 -1.79
N GLN A 179 2.15 -15.65 -1.41
CA GLN A 179 2.20 -14.76 -0.26
C GLN A 179 1.43 -13.46 -0.51
N ASP A 180 0.74 -13.00 0.53
CA ASP A 180 0.08 -11.69 0.57
C ASP A 180 1.04 -10.59 1.14
N PRO A 181 0.65 -9.29 1.08
CA PRO A 181 1.45 -8.17 1.54
C PRO A 181 1.91 -8.20 3.00
N SER A 182 1.31 -9.03 3.85
CA SER A 182 1.76 -9.24 5.23
C SER A 182 3.04 -10.05 5.34
N THR A 183 3.37 -10.85 4.31
CA THR A 183 4.53 -11.74 4.32
C THR A 183 5.51 -11.50 3.18
N TRP A 184 5.09 -10.87 2.07
CA TRP A 184 5.98 -10.50 0.98
C TRP A 184 5.63 -9.15 0.36
N LEU A 185 6.67 -8.36 0.06
CA LEU A 185 6.60 -7.14 -0.72
C LEU A 185 7.75 -7.12 -1.73
N PRO A 186 7.57 -6.47 -2.90
CA PRO A 186 8.67 -6.32 -3.85
C PRO A 186 9.82 -5.49 -3.23
N PRO A 187 11.07 -5.71 -3.70
CA PRO A 187 12.21 -4.94 -3.21
C PRO A 187 12.04 -3.44 -3.49
N GLU A 188 11.52 -3.08 -4.66
CA GLU A 188 11.25 -1.71 -5.08
C GLU A 188 9.74 -1.47 -5.27
N ASN A 189 9.34 -0.19 -5.41
CA ASN A 189 7.96 0.21 -5.78
C ASN A 189 6.83 -0.34 -4.87
N LYS A 190 7.12 -0.61 -3.59
CA LYS A 190 6.17 -1.19 -2.61
C LYS A 190 4.82 -0.48 -2.56
N CYS A 191 4.81 0.84 -2.64
CA CYS A 191 3.57 1.62 -2.58
C CYS A 191 2.68 1.45 -3.82
N VAL A 192 3.29 1.32 -5.00
CA VAL A 192 2.56 0.99 -6.24
C VAL A 192 1.99 -0.42 -6.13
N TYR A 193 2.77 -1.37 -5.64
CA TYR A 193 2.33 -2.74 -5.40
C TYR A 193 1.13 -2.80 -4.45
N VAL A 194 1.19 -2.12 -3.30
CA VAL A 194 0.08 -2.07 -2.32
C VAL A 194 -1.19 -1.47 -2.92
N SER A 195 -1.07 -0.37 -3.66
CA SER A 195 -2.21 0.26 -4.34
C SER A 195 -2.83 -0.68 -5.38
N ASN A 196 -2.01 -1.35 -6.20
CA ASN A 196 -2.46 -2.29 -7.21
C ASN A 196 -3.10 -3.53 -6.59
N TRP A 197 -2.50 -4.07 -5.52
CA TRP A 197 -3.03 -5.20 -4.77
C TRP A 197 -4.46 -4.92 -4.26
N ILE A 198 -4.65 -3.77 -3.57
CA ILE A 198 -5.98 -3.37 -3.09
C ILE A 198 -6.94 -3.17 -4.26
N ALA A 199 -6.51 -2.52 -5.34
CA ALA A 199 -7.37 -2.29 -6.50
C ALA A 199 -7.87 -3.60 -7.14
N ILE A 200 -7.02 -4.63 -7.25
CA ILE A 200 -7.42 -5.93 -7.78
C ILE A 200 -8.32 -6.69 -6.79
N LYS A 201 -8.03 -6.67 -5.48
CA LYS A 201 -8.92 -7.26 -4.47
C LYS A 201 -10.32 -6.62 -4.52
N VAL A 202 -10.40 -5.29 -4.63
CA VAL A 202 -11.65 -4.54 -4.80
C VAL A 202 -12.35 -4.92 -6.09
N ARG A 203 -11.63 -4.90 -7.23
CA ARG A 203 -12.19 -5.21 -8.55
C ARG A 203 -12.91 -6.56 -8.57
N TYR A 204 -12.35 -7.56 -7.89
CA TYR A 204 -12.86 -8.92 -7.88
C TYR A 204 -13.66 -9.32 -6.65
N SER A 205 -13.99 -8.37 -5.76
CA SER A 205 -14.73 -8.67 -4.52
C SER A 205 -14.03 -9.72 -3.65
N LEU A 206 -12.71 -9.74 -3.65
CA LEU A 206 -11.90 -10.64 -2.84
C LEU A 206 -11.76 -10.08 -1.42
N THR A 207 -11.85 -10.96 -0.43
CA THR A 207 -11.63 -10.59 0.97
C THR A 207 -10.14 -10.49 1.29
N ILE A 208 -9.85 -9.96 2.47
CA ILE A 208 -8.52 -10.00 3.06
C ILE A 208 -8.59 -10.67 4.43
N ASP A 209 -7.54 -11.36 4.84
CA ASP A 209 -7.48 -11.88 6.20
C ASP A 209 -7.07 -10.78 7.21
N THR A 210 -7.06 -11.12 8.50
CA THR A 210 -6.72 -10.17 9.57
C THR A 210 -5.27 -9.70 9.52
N ALA A 211 -4.31 -10.57 9.19
CA ALA A 211 -2.89 -10.23 9.07
C ALA A 211 -2.65 -9.33 7.86
N GLU A 212 -3.24 -9.67 6.72
CA GLU A 212 -3.25 -8.87 5.50
C GLU A 212 -3.86 -7.48 5.75
N ALA A 213 -5.02 -7.41 6.43
CA ALA A 213 -5.67 -6.13 6.77
C ALA A 213 -4.79 -5.22 7.65
N ASN A 214 -4.11 -5.78 8.63
CA ASN A 214 -3.19 -5.03 9.49
C ASN A 214 -1.97 -4.51 8.70
N ALA A 215 -1.41 -5.36 7.83
CA ALA A 215 -0.30 -4.99 6.97
C ALA A 215 -0.70 -3.89 5.99
N LEU A 216 -1.81 -4.06 5.26
CA LEU A 216 -2.32 -3.08 4.31
C LEU A 216 -2.65 -1.75 4.97
N THR A 217 -3.23 -1.75 6.17
CA THR A 217 -3.51 -0.50 6.92
C THR A 217 -2.21 0.26 7.23
N SER A 218 -1.18 -0.45 7.68
CA SER A 218 0.13 0.15 7.97
C SER A 218 0.78 0.67 6.69
N LEU A 219 0.80 -0.16 5.64
CA LEU A 219 1.41 0.18 4.35
C LEU A 219 0.70 1.34 3.64
N VAL A 220 -0.62 1.42 3.71
CA VAL A 220 -1.40 2.56 3.16
C VAL A 220 -1.01 3.86 3.85
N SER A 221 -0.84 3.83 5.17
CA SER A 221 -0.36 4.99 5.93
C SER A 221 1.09 5.34 5.58
N GLU A 222 1.99 4.36 5.51
CA GLU A 222 3.41 4.56 5.17
C GLU A 222 3.60 5.11 3.75
N CYS A 223 2.79 4.62 2.82
CA CYS A 223 2.80 5.02 1.42
C CYS A 223 1.97 6.27 1.12
N ASN A 224 1.31 6.85 2.14
CA ASN A 224 0.42 8.00 2.01
C ASN A 224 -0.62 7.81 0.88
N ILE A 225 -1.21 6.62 0.79
CA ILE A 225 -2.23 6.29 -0.21
C ILE A 225 -3.55 6.94 0.27
N THR A 226 -4.00 7.94 -0.49
CA THR A 226 -5.21 8.72 -0.17
C THR A 226 -6.41 8.35 -1.03
N SER A 227 -6.18 7.67 -2.16
CA SER A 227 -7.24 7.19 -3.04
C SER A 227 -6.80 5.92 -3.77
N ILE A 228 -7.75 5.04 -4.04
CA ILE A 228 -7.54 3.82 -4.80
C ILE A 228 -8.60 3.78 -5.89
N THR A 229 -8.16 3.75 -7.14
CA THR A 229 -9.06 3.62 -8.29
C THR A 229 -9.16 2.14 -8.66
N ALA A 230 -10.30 1.51 -8.42
CA ALA A 230 -10.58 0.18 -8.96
C ALA A 230 -11.45 0.33 -10.21
N PHE A 231 -11.03 -0.30 -11.32
CA PHE A 231 -11.84 -0.32 -12.53
C PHE A 231 -12.97 -1.36 -12.38
N SER A 232 -14.10 -1.11 -13.04
CA SER A 232 -15.23 -2.04 -13.09
C SER A 232 -14.79 -3.38 -13.69
N ILE A 233 -15.21 -4.51 -13.09
CA ILE A 233 -14.94 -5.85 -13.65
C ILE A 233 -15.41 -5.91 -15.12
N PRO A 234 -14.69 -6.62 -15.99
CA PRO A 234 -14.99 -6.60 -17.41
C PRO A 234 -16.31 -7.33 -17.69
N ALA A 235 -16.98 -6.95 -18.78
CA ALA A 235 -18.31 -7.45 -19.12
C ALA A 235 -18.39 -8.98 -19.21
N TYR A 236 -17.31 -9.65 -19.63
CA TYR A 236 -17.23 -11.11 -19.65
C TYR A 236 -17.21 -11.72 -18.24
N ALA A 237 -16.58 -11.06 -17.26
CA ALA A 237 -16.60 -11.48 -15.86
C ALA A 237 -17.97 -11.26 -15.20
N VAL A 238 -18.66 -10.18 -15.57
CA VAL A 238 -20.06 -9.95 -15.16
C VAL A 238 -20.97 -11.02 -15.75
N THR A 239 -20.79 -11.38 -17.02
CA THR A 239 -21.53 -12.49 -17.67
C THR A 239 -21.22 -13.84 -17.02
N ALA A 240 -20.00 -14.02 -16.51
CA ALA A 240 -19.64 -15.19 -15.71
C ALA A 240 -20.25 -15.19 -14.29
N GLY A 241 -20.90 -14.10 -13.87
CA GLY A 241 -21.60 -13.95 -12.61
C GLY A 241 -20.80 -13.28 -11.50
N ILE A 242 -19.64 -12.65 -11.79
CA ILE A 242 -18.96 -11.83 -10.77
C ILE A 242 -19.75 -10.53 -10.63
N ASN A 243 -20.40 -10.35 -9.49
CA ASN A 243 -21.10 -9.09 -9.21
C ASN A 243 -20.08 -8.01 -8.87
N PRO A 244 -20.09 -6.84 -9.55
CA PRO A 244 -19.22 -5.74 -9.21
C PRO A 244 -19.47 -5.32 -7.76
N ILE A 245 -18.39 -5.03 -7.01
CA ILE A 245 -18.54 -4.25 -5.79
C ILE A 245 -19.24 -2.96 -6.20
N THR A 246 -20.43 -2.74 -5.65
CA THR A 246 -21.04 -1.41 -5.69
C THR A 246 -20.22 -0.57 -4.73
N LEU A 247 -19.16 0.06 -5.23
CA LEU A 247 -18.43 1.07 -4.47
C LEU A 247 -19.42 2.20 -4.25
N VAL A 248 -20.07 2.21 -3.07
CA VAL A 248 -20.76 3.40 -2.60
C VAL A 248 -19.71 4.50 -2.57
N SER A 249 -19.89 5.52 -3.41
CA SER A 249 -19.04 6.71 -3.31
C SER A 249 -19.06 7.18 -1.86
N PRO A 250 -17.93 7.62 -1.29
CA PRO A 250 -17.96 8.27 0.01
C PRO A 250 -18.94 9.42 -0.11
N THR A 251 -20.12 9.24 0.49
CA THR A 251 -21.09 10.31 0.62
C THR A 251 -20.36 11.37 1.40
N THR A 252 -20.32 12.60 0.88
CA THR A 252 -19.81 13.77 1.58
C THR A 252 -20.28 13.68 3.02
N ALA A 253 -19.32 13.58 3.96
CA ALA A 253 -19.61 13.42 5.37
C ALA A 253 -20.72 14.41 5.74
N PRO A 254 -21.86 13.95 6.28
CA PRO A 254 -22.92 14.87 6.67
C PRO A 254 -22.31 15.88 7.64
N THR A 255 -22.53 17.16 7.38
CA THR A 255 -22.24 18.24 8.33
C THR A 255 -22.77 17.79 9.69
N PRO A 256 -21.94 17.72 10.74
CA PRO A 256 -22.36 17.18 12.02
C PRO A 256 -23.49 18.07 12.56
N THR A 257 -24.72 17.60 12.39
CA THR A 257 -25.87 18.16 13.09
C THR A 257 -25.73 17.69 14.53
N ALA A 258 -25.68 18.65 15.45
CA ALA A 258 -25.46 18.40 16.87
C ALA A 258 -26.44 17.33 17.38
N VAL A 259 -25.93 16.12 17.63
CA VAL A 259 -26.67 15.07 18.33
C VAL A 259 -26.64 15.41 19.82
N PRO A 260 -27.77 15.32 20.56
CA PRO A 260 -27.80 15.60 21.99
C PRO A 260 -26.84 14.68 22.73
N THR A 261 -26.02 15.28 23.59
CA THR A 261 -25.05 14.61 24.46
C THR A 261 -25.67 13.47 25.26
N THR A 262 -25.46 12.23 24.81
CA THR A 262 -25.57 11.05 25.66
C THR A 262 -24.33 10.97 26.55
N LYS A 263 -24.60 10.94 27.85
CA LYS A 263 -23.65 10.90 28.97
C LYS A 263 -22.56 9.85 28.73
N ALA A 264 -21.30 10.30 28.73
CA ALA A 264 -20.12 9.47 28.63
C ALA A 264 -20.15 8.33 29.66
N ILE A 265 -20.06 7.09 29.19
CA ILE A 265 -19.64 5.97 30.02
C ILE A 265 -18.12 6.09 30.14
N SER A 266 -17.66 6.42 31.33
CA SER A 266 -16.25 6.58 31.67
C SER A 266 -15.48 5.28 31.44
N GLU A 267 -14.40 5.39 30.68
CA GLU A 267 -13.30 4.45 30.60
C GLU A 267 -12.84 4.03 32.01
N PRO A 268 -12.76 2.73 32.35
CA PRO A 268 -12.30 2.33 33.67
C PRO A 268 -10.78 2.56 33.79
N LYS A 269 -10.40 3.60 34.53
CA LYS A 269 -9.04 3.76 35.07
C LYS A 269 -8.75 2.59 36.01
N VAL A 270 -7.86 1.67 35.64
CA VAL A 270 -7.29 0.69 36.58
C VAL A 270 -5.77 0.78 36.65
N LYS A 271 -5.35 0.82 37.92
CA LYS A 271 -4.00 0.95 38.49
C LYS A 271 -3.13 -0.28 38.18
N LYS A 272 -1.80 -0.06 38.09
CA LYS A 272 -0.68 -1.03 38.08
C LYS A 272 -0.95 -2.37 37.36
N SER A 273 -0.30 -2.58 36.22
CA SER A 273 -0.32 -3.84 35.46
C SER A 273 0.04 -5.06 36.33
N VAL A 274 -0.89 -6.01 36.46
CA VAL A 274 -0.79 -7.23 37.30
C VAL A 274 -0.44 -8.44 36.43
N LYS A 275 0.36 -9.37 37.00
CA LYS A 275 0.62 -10.70 36.40
C LYS A 275 -0.47 -11.69 36.83
N TYR A 276 -1.09 -12.35 35.88
CA TYR A 276 -2.12 -13.38 36.09
C TYR A 276 -1.49 -14.78 36.01
N SER A 277 -1.97 -15.69 36.86
CA SER A 277 -1.51 -17.08 36.87
C SER A 277 -2.17 -17.95 35.80
N THR A 278 -3.36 -17.58 35.32
CA THR A 278 -4.13 -18.30 34.30
C THR A 278 -5.01 -17.33 33.49
N CYS A 279 -5.40 -17.75 32.28
CA CYS A 279 -6.31 -16.97 31.43
C CYS A 279 -7.70 -16.74 32.04
N ALA A 280 -8.19 -17.66 32.86
CA ALA A 280 -9.45 -17.47 33.58
C ALA A 280 -9.43 -16.25 34.52
N LYS A 281 -8.29 -16.00 35.19
CA LYS A 281 -8.14 -14.82 36.07
C LYS A 281 -8.03 -13.52 35.28
N ALA A 282 -7.33 -13.53 34.15
CA ALA A 282 -7.26 -12.39 33.26
C ALA A 282 -8.66 -12.04 32.69
N ARG A 283 -9.46 -13.07 32.35
CA ARG A 283 -10.83 -12.89 31.85
C ARG A 283 -11.77 -12.35 32.92
N ALA A 284 -11.68 -12.86 34.15
CA ALA A 284 -12.44 -12.34 35.30
C ALA A 284 -12.09 -10.87 35.62
N ALA A 285 -10.87 -10.42 35.30
CA ALA A 285 -10.44 -9.04 35.44
C ALA A 285 -10.81 -8.15 34.24
N GLY A 286 -11.43 -8.69 33.19
CA GLY A 286 -11.87 -7.95 32.01
C GLY A 286 -10.75 -7.45 31.10
N VAL A 287 -9.58 -8.10 31.13
CA VAL A 287 -8.39 -7.65 30.37
C VAL A 287 -7.99 -8.60 29.23
N THR A 288 -8.81 -9.61 28.92
CA THR A 288 -8.58 -10.53 27.80
C THR A 288 -9.37 -10.12 26.54
N PRO A 289 -8.82 -10.31 25.32
CA PRO A 289 -7.49 -10.84 25.05
C PRO A 289 -6.38 -9.83 25.40
N ILE A 290 -5.25 -10.31 25.95
CA ILE A 290 -4.11 -9.45 26.30
C ILE A 290 -3.23 -9.31 25.06
N VAL A 291 -3.39 -8.20 24.33
CA VAL A 291 -2.70 -7.97 23.06
C VAL A 291 -1.42 -7.14 23.26
N ARG A 292 -0.28 -7.64 22.75
CA ARG A 292 1.04 -6.98 22.84
C ARG A 292 1.07 -5.57 22.27
N SER A 293 0.37 -5.33 21.15
CA SER A 293 0.30 -4.02 20.50
C SER A 293 -0.56 -3.01 21.27
N LYS A 294 -1.57 -3.48 22.02
CA LYS A 294 -2.47 -2.63 22.80
C LYS A 294 -1.90 -2.25 24.17
N ASN A 295 -1.24 -3.18 24.84
CA ASN A 295 -0.64 -2.92 26.15
C ASN A 295 0.62 -3.79 26.36
N LYS A 296 1.75 -3.30 25.86
CA LYS A 296 3.05 -3.98 25.93
C LYS A 296 3.48 -4.31 27.35
N ALA A 297 3.18 -3.45 28.33
CA ALA A 297 3.53 -3.68 29.73
C ALA A 297 2.72 -4.84 30.34
N LEU A 298 1.40 -4.85 30.13
CA LEU A 298 0.52 -5.93 30.57
C LEU A 298 0.84 -7.26 29.86
N TYR A 299 1.09 -7.21 28.55
CA TYR A 299 1.49 -8.37 27.78
C TYR A 299 2.83 -8.94 28.27
N ASN A 300 3.86 -8.13 28.48
CA ASN A 300 5.17 -8.61 28.93
C ASN A 300 5.12 -9.31 30.30
N LEU A 301 4.25 -8.85 31.21
CA LEU A 301 4.01 -9.51 32.49
C LEU A 301 3.30 -10.86 32.36
N ASN A 302 2.51 -11.04 31.29
CA ASN A 302 1.61 -12.17 31.07
C ASN A 302 1.98 -13.03 29.85
N LYS A 303 3.13 -12.80 29.20
CA LYS A 303 3.57 -13.48 27.97
C LYS A 303 3.68 -15.01 28.07
N GLY A 304 3.72 -15.55 29.29
CA GLY A 304 3.67 -17.00 29.51
C GLY A 304 2.28 -17.62 29.32
N LEU A 305 1.25 -16.79 29.17
CA LEU A 305 -0.11 -17.18 28.84
C LEU A 305 -0.40 -17.13 27.33
N ASP A 306 0.53 -16.57 26.54
CA ASP A 306 0.54 -16.68 25.08
C ASP A 306 1.27 -17.98 24.72
N ARG A 307 0.49 -19.00 24.34
CA ARG A 307 0.98 -20.38 24.18
C ARG A 307 1.61 -20.61 22.81
N ASP A 308 1.07 -19.94 21.79
CA ASP A 308 1.44 -19.99 20.38
C ASP A 308 2.37 -18.85 19.95
N LYS A 309 2.59 -17.87 20.83
CA LYS A 309 3.57 -16.77 20.72
C LYS A 309 3.28 -15.80 19.59
N ASP A 310 2.02 -15.61 19.26
CA ASP A 310 1.57 -14.74 18.18
C ASP A 310 1.47 -13.25 18.59
N GLY A 311 1.61 -12.95 19.89
CA GLY A 311 1.46 -11.60 20.43
C GLY A 311 0.12 -11.35 21.11
N VAL A 312 -0.72 -12.37 21.28
CA VAL A 312 -2.00 -12.32 21.98
C VAL A 312 -2.05 -13.40 23.05
N ALA A 313 -2.08 -13.00 24.32
CA ALA A 313 -2.25 -13.95 25.42
C ALA A 313 -3.74 -14.11 25.76
N CYS A 314 -4.16 -15.34 26.03
CA CYS A 314 -5.52 -15.68 26.49
C CYS A 314 -6.64 -15.34 25.50
N GLU A 315 -6.47 -15.78 24.26
CA GLU A 315 -7.53 -15.88 23.26
C GLU A 315 -8.73 -16.72 23.75
#